data_AF-A0A7K0PEP9-F1
#
_entry.id   AF-A0A7K0PEP9-F1
#
_cell.length_a   1.000
_cell.length_b   1.000
_cell.length_c   1.000
_cell.angle_alpha   90.00
_cell.angle_beta   90.00
_cell.angle_gamma   90.00
#
_symmetry.space_group_name_H-M   'P 1'
#
loop_
_entity.id
_entity.type
_entity.pdbx_description
1 polymer ?
#
loop_
_entity_poly.entity_id
_entity_poly.type
_entity_poly.pdbx_seq_one_letter_code
_entity_poly.pdbx_strand_id
1 'polypeptide(L)'
;MSTETTTDAATEQAGGEAPTNRERHLALIDDLQARLTRIAGGGGQRARDRHTKRGKLLARDRIDRLIDPFSPFLELAPLAAEEVYDHDLPAAGVVAGIGRVHGREVMIVANDATVKGGSYYPLSVKKHLRAQEVAKENRLPCVYLVDSGGAFLPRQDEVFPDREHFG
;
A
#
# COMPACT_ATOMS: atom_id res chain seq x y z
N MET A 1 11.00 1.85 -50.24
CA MET A 1 9.58 2.22 -50.15
C MET A 1 9.03 1.54 -48.92
N SER A 2 9.06 2.24 -47.78
CA SER A 2 8.63 1.72 -46.47
C SER A 2 7.80 2.83 -45.83
N THR A 3 6.48 2.62 -45.77
CA THR A 3 5.53 3.55 -45.18
C THR A 3 5.50 3.33 -43.66
N GLU A 4 6.04 4.28 -42.90
CA GLU A 4 5.76 4.41 -41.47
C GLU A 4 4.25 4.60 -41.27
N THR A 5 3.65 3.75 -40.44
CA THR A 5 2.25 3.89 -40.04
C THR A 5 2.22 4.77 -38.80
N THR A 6 2.13 6.08 -38.99
CA THR A 6 1.82 7.03 -37.92
C THR A 6 0.39 6.77 -37.44
N THR A 7 0.23 6.37 -36.17
CA THR A 7 -1.11 6.18 -35.58
C THR A 7 -1.70 7.55 -35.25
N ASP A 8 -2.59 8.02 -36.11
CA ASP A 8 -3.32 9.28 -35.92
C ASP A 8 -4.53 9.01 -35.00
N ALA A 9 -4.44 9.42 -33.74
CA ALA A 9 -5.50 9.25 -32.75
C ALA A 9 -6.53 10.39 -32.87
N ALA A 10 -7.35 10.34 -33.93
CA ALA A 10 -8.47 11.26 -34.09
C ALA A 10 -9.50 11.04 -32.96
N THR A 11 -9.58 11.99 -32.02
CA THR A 11 -10.62 12.01 -30.99
C THR A 11 -11.79 12.85 -31.51
N GLU A 12 -12.85 12.18 -31.97
CA GLU A 12 -14.05 12.82 -32.48
C GLU A 12 -14.86 13.41 -31.31
N GLN A 13 -15.00 14.74 -31.27
CA GLN A 13 -15.85 15.43 -30.28
C GLN A 13 -17.30 15.43 -30.78
N ALA A 14 -18.10 14.47 -30.31
CA ALA A 14 -19.54 14.48 -30.53
C ALA A 14 -20.25 15.37 -29.48
N GLY A 15 -21.13 16.25 -29.95
CA GLY A 15 -21.80 17.31 -29.19
C GLY A 15 -22.85 16.85 -28.16
N GLY A 16 -23.12 17.78 -27.23
CA GLY A 16 -23.88 17.62 -25.98
C GLY A 16 -22.91 17.76 -24.80
N GLU A 17 -23.14 18.73 -23.89
CA GLU A 17 -22.17 19.19 -22.86
C GLU A 17 -21.99 18.18 -21.70
N ALA A 18 -21.70 16.93 -22.04
CA ALA A 18 -21.24 15.90 -21.13
C ALA A 18 -19.71 16.04 -20.95
N PRO A 19 -19.18 15.74 -19.76
CA PRO A 19 -17.74 15.84 -19.52
C PRO A 19 -16.98 14.91 -20.48
N THR A 20 -15.92 15.44 -21.07
CA THR A 20 -15.00 14.72 -21.94
C THR A 20 -14.39 13.50 -21.23
N ASN A 21 -13.87 12.55 -22.00
CA ASN A 21 -13.15 11.39 -21.44
C ASN A 21 -12.00 11.82 -20.53
N ARG A 22 -11.30 12.91 -20.89
CA ARG A 22 -10.21 13.47 -20.10
C ARG A 22 -10.70 14.01 -18.76
N GLU A 23 -11.78 14.79 -18.75
CA GLU A 23 -12.34 15.36 -17.51
C GLU A 23 -12.82 14.26 -16.54
N ARG A 24 -13.53 13.25 -17.07
CA ARG A 24 -13.95 12.09 -16.26
C ARG A 24 -12.76 11.35 -15.67
N HIS A 25 -11.69 11.15 -16.45
CA HIS A 25 -10.50 10.45 -15.97
C HIS A 25 -9.74 11.25 -14.91
N LEU A 26 -9.63 12.57 -15.09
CA LEU A 26 -9.00 13.44 -14.09
C LEU A 26 -9.77 13.43 -12.76
N ALA A 27 -11.10 13.45 -12.80
CA ALA A 27 -11.91 13.34 -11.58
C ALA A 27 -11.67 12.02 -10.81
N LEU A 28 -11.46 10.91 -11.52
CA LEU A 28 -11.11 9.62 -10.91
C LEU A 28 -9.70 9.61 -10.32
N ILE A 29 -8.75 10.29 -10.96
CA ILE A 29 -7.39 10.46 -10.42
C ILE A 29 -7.44 11.27 -9.12
N ASP A 30 -8.22 12.35 -9.09
CA ASP A 30 -8.36 13.20 -7.90
C ASP A 30 -8.99 12.41 -6.73
N ASP A 31 -10.03 11.62 -6.99
CA ASP A 31 -10.61 10.71 -5.97
C ASP A 31 -9.58 9.72 -5.44
N LEU A 32 -8.86 9.05 -6.35
CA LEU A 32 -7.81 8.09 -5.97
C LEU A 32 -6.72 8.76 -5.12
N GLN A 33 -6.25 9.95 -5.50
CA GLN A 33 -5.25 10.69 -4.75
C GLN A 33 -5.74 11.11 -3.37
N ALA A 34 -7.01 11.52 -3.24
CA ALA A 34 -7.62 11.85 -1.97
C ALA A 34 -7.67 10.62 -1.04
N ARG A 35 -8.06 9.46 -1.56
CA ARG A 35 -8.10 8.19 -0.82
C ARG A 35 -6.71 7.76 -0.38
N LEU A 36 -5.72 7.79 -1.28
CA LEU A 36 -4.33 7.47 -0.96
C LEU A 36 -3.76 8.40 0.12
N THR A 37 -4.06 9.69 0.05
CA THR A 37 -3.64 10.68 1.05
C THR A 37 -4.24 10.39 2.42
N ARG A 38 -5.54 10.06 2.48
CA ARG A 38 -6.20 9.65 3.73
C ARG A 38 -5.56 8.40 4.31
N ILE A 39 -5.32 7.38 3.49
CA ILE A 39 -4.72 6.12 3.90
C ILE A 39 -3.28 6.31 4.41
N ALA A 40 -2.50 7.20 3.79
CA ALA A 40 -1.16 7.56 4.25
C ALA A 40 -1.15 8.15 5.68
N GLY A 41 -2.29 8.62 6.17
CA GLY A 41 -2.48 9.10 7.54
C GLY A 41 -2.46 8.00 8.63
N GLY A 42 -2.39 6.71 8.27
CA GLY A 42 -2.32 5.60 9.22
C GLY A 42 -3.46 5.60 10.23
N GLY A 43 -3.21 5.27 11.50
CA GLY A 43 -4.22 5.25 12.56
C GLY A 43 -4.76 6.61 13.03
N GLY A 44 -4.53 7.68 12.25
CA GLY A 44 -4.92 9.04 12.57
C GLY A 44 -3.96 9.78 13.50
N GLN A 45 -4.13 11.10 13.59
CA GLN A 45 -3.16 12.00 14.24
C GLN A 45 -2.86 11.62 15.69
N ARG A 46 -3.90 11.33 16.49
CA ARG A 46 -3.72 10.94 17.91
C ARG A 46 -2.87 9.67 18.08
N ALA A 47 -3.01 8.69 17.19
CA ALA A 47 -2.23 7.47 17.25
C ALA A 47 -0.78 7.71 16.81
N ARG A 48 -0.57 8.53 15.76
CA ARG A 48 0.76 8.97 15.29
C ARG A 48 1.51 9.72 16.39
N ASP A 49 0.87 10.69 17.03
CA ASP A 49 1.48 11.48 18.12
C ASP A 49 1.89 10.59 19.30
N ARG A 50 1.04 9.64 19.68
CA ARG A 50 1.37 8.69 20.75
C ARG A 50 2.54 7.79 20.37
N HIS A 51 2.64 7.40 19.10
CA HIS A 51 3.73 6.57 18.59
C HIS A 51 5.06 7.34 18.56
N THR A 52 5.05 8.57 18.03
CA THR A 52 6.26 9.41 17.94
C THR A 52 6.73 9.90 19.31
N LYS A 53 5.83 10.16 20.27
CA LYS A 53 6.19 10.46 21.68
C LYS A 53 7.02 9.36 22.35
N ARG A 54 7.00 8.13 21.83
CA ARG A 54 7.84 7.02 22.30
C ARG A 54 9.22 6.99 21.64
N GLY A 55 9.58 8.00 20.84
CA GLY A 55 10.83 8.06 20.09
C GLY A 55 10.87 7.17 18.86
N LYS A 56 9.72 6.66 18.40
CA LYS A 56 9.62 5.75 17.25
C LYS A 56 9.26 6.52 15.98
N LEU A 57 9.93 6.21 14.88
CA LEU A 57 9.54 6.64 13.53
C LEU A 57 8.24 5.94 13.10
N LEU A 58 7.42 6.58 12.25
CA LEU A 58 6.25 5.96 11.62
C LEU A 58 6.70 4.92 10.57
N ALA A 59 5.79 4.03 10.15
CA ALA A 59 6.12 2.97 9.20
C ALA A 59 6.69 3.51 7.87
N ARG A 60 6.03 4.52 7.29
CA ARG A 60 6.48 5.18 6.04
C ARG A 60 7.80 5.93 6.23
N ASP A 61 7.95 6.67 7.34
CA ASP A 61 9.22 7.35 7.65
C ASP A 61 10.40 6.36 7.79
N ARG A 62 10.16 5.15 8.30
CA ARG A 62 11.19 4.10 8.37
C ARG A 62 11.58 3.60 6.98
N ILE A 63 10.59 3.44 6.09
CA ILE A 63 10.83 3.04 4.70
C ILE A 63 11.63 4.14 3.99
N ASP A 64 11.21 5.40 4.09
CA ASP A 64 11.89 6.54 3.46
C ASP A 64 13.34 6.67 3.93
N ARG A 65 13.62 6.32 5.20
CA ARG A 65 14.98 6.32 5.75
C ARG A 65 15.80 5.09 5.39
N LEU A 66 15.15 3.98 5.04
CA LEU A 66 15.78 2.72 4.67
C LEU A 66 16.21 2.73 3.19
N ILE A 67 15.37 3.28 2.32
CA ILE A 67 15.63 3.27 0.88
C ILE A 67 16.71 4.27 0.48
N ASP A 68 17.37 4.01 -0.65
CA ASP A 68 18.40 4.88 -1.18
C ASP A 68 17.80 6.28 -1.49
N PRO A 69 18.51 7.37 -1.19
CA PRO A 69 18.04 8.72 -1.50
C PRO A 69 17.65 8.87 -2.98
N PHE A 70 16.50 9.51 -3.21
CA PHE A 70 15.92 9.74 -4.55
C PHE A 70 15.54 8.47 -5.32
N SER A 71 15.62 7.28 -4.71
CA SER A 71 15.10 6.07 -5.34
C SER A 71 13.58 6.00 -5.26
N PRO A 72 12.91 5.41 -6.27
CA PRO A 72 11.47 5.23 -6.22
C PRO A 72 11.09 4.17 -5.18
N PHE A 73 9.88 4.29 -4.66
CA PHE A 73 9.22 3.25 -3.89
C PHE A 73 7.88 2.89 -4.55
N LEU A 74 7.75 1.64 -4.98
CA LEU A 74 6.53 1.11 -5.56
C LEU A 74 5.70 0.42 -4.47
N GLU A 75 4.73 1.13 -3.91
CA GLU A 75 3.85 0.57 -2.88
C GLU A 75 2.85 -0.44 -3.47
N LEU A 76 2.66 -1.56 -2.78
CA LEU A 76 1.70 -2.60 -3.11
C LEU A 76 0.41 -2.45 -2.30
N ALA A 77 -0.71 -2.45 -3.02
CA ALA A 77 -2.06 -2.43 -2.46
C ALA A 77 -2.24 -1.39 -1.32
N PRO A 78 -1.99 -0.09 -1.57
CA PRO A 78 -2.16 0.95 -0.54
C PRO A 78 -3.60 0.99 -0.01
N LEU A 79 -4.61 0.78 -0.86
CA LEU A 79 -6.03 0.77 -0.49
C LEU A 79 -6.51 -0.54 0.16
N ALA A 80 -5.61 -1.45 0.55
CA ALA A 80 -6.01 -2.70 1.20
C ALA A 80 -6.86 -2.43 2.46
N ALA A 81 -7.93 -3.21 2.61
CA ALA A 81 -8.91 -3.11 3.69
C ALA A 81 -9.73 -1.80 3.78
N GLU A 82 -9.64 -0.94 2.77
CA GLU A 82 -10.54 0.22 2.67
C GLU A 82 -12.00 -0.25 2.51
N GLU A 83 -12.88 0.23 3.40
CA GLU A 83 -14.32 -0.07 3.42
C GLU A 83 -14.67 -1.57 3.57
N VAL A 84 -13.73 -2.40 4.04
CA VAL A 84 -13.98 -3.84 4.24
C VAL A 84 -14.48 -4.17 5.65
N TYR A 85 -14.02 -3.44 6.67
CA TYR A 85 -14.37 -3.65 8.07
C TYR A 85 -15.21 -2.47 8.57
N ASP A 86 -15.96 -2.67 9.67
CA ASP A 86 -16.79 -1.62 10.31
C ASP A 86 -15.99 -0.43 10.86
N HIS A 87 -14.67 -0.52 10.81
CA HIS A 87 -13.74 0.52 11.22
C HIS A 87 -12.61 0.65 10.20
N ASP A 88 -11.99 1.82 10.20
CA ASP A 88 -10.84 2.06 9.35
C ASP A 88 -9.66 1.15 9.72
N LEU A 89 -9.10 0.53 8.69
CA LEU A 89 -7.85 -0.23 8.75
C LEU A 89 -6.93 0.18 7.59
N PRO A 90 -6.38 1.41 7.60
CA PRO A 90 -5.62 1.95 6.48
C PRO A 90 -4.48 1.03 6.05
N ALA A 91 -4.38 0.77 4.75
CA ALA A 91 -3.41 -0.15 4.15
C ALA A 91 -3.38 -1.56 4.76
N ALA A 92 -4.48 -2.00 5.38
CA ALA A 92 -4.57 -3.20 6.19
C ALA A 92 -3.54 -3.26 7.34
N GLY A 93 -3.10 -2.11 7.86
CA GLY A 93 -2.11 -2.03 8.94
C GLY A 93 -0.68 -2.43 8.53
N VAL A 94 -0.42 -2.59 7.23
CA VAL A 94 0.89 -2.99 6.68
C VAL A 94 1.20 -2.16 5.44
N VAL A 95 2.33 -1.47 5.45
CA VAL A 95 2.89 -0.84 4.25
C VAL A 95 3.87 -1.83 3.62
N ALA A 96 3.63 -2.21 2.36
CA ALA A 96 4.50 -3.12 1.64
C ALA A 96 4.84 -2.54 0.27
N GLY A 97 6.05 -2.76 -0.22
CA GLY A 97 6.46 -2.24 -1.52
C GLY A 97 7.89 -2.57 -1.89
N ILE A 98 8.27 -2.19 -3.11
CA ILE A 98 9.60 -2.43 -3.66
C ILE A 98 10.37 -1.10 -3.66
N GLY A 99 11.52 -1.07 -3.01
CA GLY A 99 12.44 0.06 -3.00
C GLY A 99 13.88 -0.38 -3.25
N ARG A 100 14.79 0.58 -3.44
CA ARG A 100 16.23 0.27 -3.54
C ARG A 100 16.91 0.44 -2.19
N VAL A 101 17.71 -0.54 -1.78
CA VAL A 101 18.54 -0.50 -0.57
C VAL A 101 19.96 -0.89 -0.97
N HIS A 102 20.90 0.03 -0.81
CA HIS A 102 22.29 -0.12 -1.26
C HIS A 102 22.40 -0.57 -2.72
N GLY A 103 21.58 0.04 -3.58
CA GLY A 103 21.57 -0.20 -5.01
C GLY A 103 20.79 -1.43 -5.47
N ARG A 104 20.22 -2.22 -4.55
CA ARG A 104 19.49 -3.46 -4.84
C ARG A 104 17.99 -3.29 -4.63
N GLU A 105 17.17 -3.81 -5.53
CA GLU A 105 15.71 -3.86 -5.34
C GLU A 105 15.34 -4.84 -4.22
N VAL A 106 14.53 -4.39 -3.28
CA VAL A 106 14.18 -5.11 -2.05
C VAL A 106 12.67 -4.98 -1.81
N MET A 107 12.03 -6.10 -1.51
CA MET A 107 10.67 -6.11 -0.95
C MET A 107 10.75 -5.67 0.50
N ILE A 108 10.04 -4.61 0.85
CA ILE A 108 9.97 -4.08 2.21
C ILE A 108 8.55 -4.28 2.71
N VAL A 109 8.40 -4.84 3.92
CA VAL A 109 7.11 -5.01 4.60
C VAL A 109 7.21 -4.41 5.99
N ALA A 110 6.43 -3.38 6.27
CA ALA A 110 6.45 -2.62 7.51
C ALA A 110 5.06 -2.60 8.17
N ASN A 111 4.98 -3.04 9.43
CA ASN A 111 3.74 -2.92 10.20
C ASN A 111 3.53 -1.46 10.62
N ASP A 112 2.31 -0.97 10.48
CA ASP A 112 1.92 0.33 11.02
C ASP A 112 1.30 0.16 12.42
N ALA A 113 2.14 0.31 13.45
CA ALA A 113 1.70 0.23 14.85
C ALA A 113 0.66 1.31 15.24
N THR A 114 0.46 2.34 14.43
CA THR A 114 -0.60 3.33 14.66
C THR A 114 -1.98 2.78 14.30
N VAL A 115 -2.07 1.84 13.35
CA VAL A 115 -3.30 1.21 12.90
C VAL A 115 -3.61 0.01 13.79
N LYS A 116 -4.57 0.17 14.71
CA LYS A 116 -5.01 -0.88 15.65
C LYS A 116 -3.85 -1.57 16.41
N GLY A 117 -2.76 -0.84 16.69
CA GLY A 117 -1.59 -1.40 17.37
C GLY A 117 -0.71 -2.28 16.49
N GLY A 118 -0.90 -2.26 15.16
CA GLY A 118 -0.19 -3.13 14.21
C GLY A 118 -0.70 -4.57 14.19
N SER A 119 -1.90 -4.83 14.74
CA SER A 119 -2.47 -6.17 14.79
C SER A 119 -2.83 -6.69 13.40
N TYR A 120 -2.56 -7.97 13.14
CA TYR A 120 -2.90 -8.64 11.90
C TYR A 120 -4.38 -8.98 11.83
N TYR A 121 -5.07 -8.33 10.90
CA TYR A 121 -6.39 -8.72 10.42
C TYR A 121 -6.25 -9.73 9.26
N PRO A 122 -7.33 -10.39 8.84
CA PRO A 122 -7.30 -11.30 7.68
C PRO A 122 -6.67 -10.67 6.43
N LEU A 123 -7.03 -9.42 6.12
CA LEU A 123 -6.43 -8.71 4.98
C LEU A 123 -4.98 -8.26 5.22
N SER A 124 -4.55 -8.11 6.48
CA SER A 124 -3.12 -7.88 6.79
C SER A 124 -2.30 -9.11 6.41
N VAL A 125 -2.79 -10.31 6.74
CA VAL A 125 -2.15 -11.59 6.38
C VAL A 125 -2.09 -11.72 4.87
N LYS A 126 -3.23 -11.57 4.19
CA LYS A 126 -3.30 -11.67 2.72
C LYS A 126 -2.37 -10.70 2.02
N LYS A 127 -2.30 -9.44 2.48
CA LYS A 127 -1.38 -8.44 1.92
C LYS A 127 0.09 -8.82 2.15
N HIS A 128 0.43 -9.32 3.34
CA HIS A 128 1.78 -9.78 3.66
C HIS A 128 2.20 -10.96 2.77
N LEU A 129 1.35 -11.98 2.66
CA LEU A 129 1.60 -13.15 1.81
C LEU A 129 1.72 -12.75 0.34
N ARG A 130 0.89 -11.82 -0.14
CA ARG A 130 1.02 -11.30 -1.51
C ARG A 130 2.35 -10.58 -1.73
N ALA A 131 2.84 -9.82 -0.75
CA ALA A 131 4.16 -9.19 -0.83
C ALA A 131 5.29 -10.25 -0.91
N GLN A 132 5.18 -11.33 -0.13
CA GLN A 132 6.12 -12.46 -0.18
C GLN A 132 6.06 -13.22 -1.51
N GLU A 133 4.87 -13.40 -2.08
CA GLU A 133 4.67 -14.03 -3.38
C GLU A 133 5.36 -13.21 -4.48
N VAL A 134 5.11 -11.90 -4.53
CA VAL A 134 5.81 -10.99 -5.45
C VAL A 134 7.32 -11.06 -5.27
N ALA A 135 7.81 -11.06 -4.02
CA ALA A 135 9.23 -11.16 -3.74
C ALA A 135 9.83 -12.49 -4.21
N LYS A 136 9.11 -13.60 -4.01
CA LYS A 136 9.52 -14.94 -4.44
C LYS A 136 9.58 -15.05 -5.96
N GLU A 137 8.54 -14.60 -6.66
CA GLU A 137 8.45 -14.63 -8.13
C GLU A 137 9.58 -13.81 -8.78
N ASN A 138 9.90 -12.66 -8.18
CA ASN A 138 10.89 -11.71 -8.72
C ASN A 138 12.28 -11.84 -8.07
N ARG A 139 12.48 -12.81 -7.17
CA ARG A 139 13.73 -13.07 -6.44
C ARG A 139 14.26 -11.84 -5.69
N LEU A 140 13.35 -11.07 -5.09
CA LEU A 140 13.67 -9.91 -4.29
C LEU A 140 14.08 -10.33 -2.87
N PRO A 141 15.19 -9.82 -2.31
CA PRO A 141 15.42 -9.87 -0.88
C PRO A 141 14.26 -9.23 -0.12
N CYS A 142 13.98 -9.72 1.08
CA CYS A 142 12.92 -9.19 1.93
C CYS A 142 13.51 -8.52 3.17
N VAL A 143 13.02 -7.32 3.48
CA VAL A 143 13.26 -6.64 4.76
C VAL A 143 11.93 -6.44 5.46
N TYR A 144 11.80 -7.04 6.65
CA TYR A 144 10.61 -6.94 7.50
C TYR A 144 10.86 -5.94 8.63
N LEU A 145 10.18 -4.80 8.60
CA LEU A 145 10.19 -3.79 9.67
C LEU A 145 9.06 -4.11 10.66
N VAL A 146 9.30 -5.12 11.49
CA VAL A 146 8.28 -5.70 12.37
C VAL A 146 7.96 -4.76 13.54
N ASP A 147 6.68 -4.42 13.68
CA ASP A 147 6.15 -3.60 14.77
C ASP A 147 4.65 -3.90 14.95
N SER A 148 4.35 -5.14 15.32
CA SER A 148 2.99 -5.68 15.41
C SER A 148 2.62 -6.05 16.84
N GLY A 149 1.37 -5.79 17.22
CA GLY A 149 0.76 -6.24 18.48
C GLY A 149 0.29 -7.70 18.49
N GLY A 150 0.43 -8.44 17.38
CA GLY A 150 -0.02 -9.84 17.24
C GLY A 150 -1.21 -10.01 16.28
N ALA A 151 -1.90 -11.14 16.36
CA ALA A 151 -3.12 -11.40 15.58
C ALA A 151 -4.35 -10.70 16.18
N PHE A 152 -5.31 -10.31 15.34
CA PHE A 152 -6.59 -9.80 15.79
C PHE A 152 -7.47 -10.97 16.29
N LEU A 153 -7.44 -11.20 17.60
CA LEU A 153 -8.07 -12.36 18.25
C LEU A 153 -9.55 -12.61 17.87
N PRO A 154 -10.42 -11.59 17.72
CA PRO A 154 -11.82 -11.84 17.34
C PRO A 154 -12.01 -12.48 15.96
N ARG A 155 -10.98 -12.51 15.11
CA ARG A 155 -10.97 -13.18 13.80
C ARG A 155 -9.80 -14.14 13.65
N GLN A 156 -9.37 -14.76 14.74
CA GLN A 156 -8.19 -15.63 14.75
C GLN A 156 -8.31 -16.83 13.79
N ASP A 157 -9.52 -17.32 13.55
CA ASP A 157 -9.84 -18.42 12.63
C ASP A 157 -9.64 -18.04 11.16
N GLU A 158 -9.75 -16.75 10.85
CA GLU A 158 -9.42 -16.15 9.54
C GLU A 158 -7.96 -15.66 9.44
N VAL A 159 -7.14 -15.91 10.47
CA VAL A 159 -5.76 -15.37 10.57
C VAL A 159 -4.72 -16.47 10.83
N PHE A 160 -5.10 -17.59 11.46
CA PHE A 160 -4.17 -18.61 11.94
C PHE A 160 -4.27 -19.98 11.22
N PRO A 161 -5.41 -20.70 11.22
CA PRO A 161 -5.38 -22.16 11.05
C PRO A 161 -5.23 -22.74 9.64
N ASP A 162 -5.24 -21.92 8.58
CA ASP A 162 -5.28 -22.40 7.18
C ASP A 162 -3.94 -22.22 6.45
N ARG A 163 -3.75 -22.86 5.30
CA ARG A 163 -2.52 -22.81 4.49
C ARG A 163 -2.12 -21.38 4.09
N GLU A 164 -3.11 -20.53 3.86
CA GLU A 164 -2.93 -19.11 3.49
C GLU A 164 -3.04 -18.17 4.71
N HIS A 165 -2.96 -18.73 5.91
CA HIS A 165 -2.88 -18.03 7.18
C HIS A 165 -1.45 -18.12 7.75
N PHE A 166 -1.23 -17.59 8.95
CA PHE A 166 0.10 -17.57 9.59
C PHE A 166 0.42 -18.74 10.53
N GLY A 167 -0.51 -19.68 10.71
CA GLY A 167 -0.38 -20.83 11.62
C GLY A 167 -0.03 -22.14 10.94
#